data_AF-A0A6H9V0M1-F1
#
_entry.id   AF-A0A6H9V0M1-F1
#
_cell.length_a   1.000
_cell.length_b   1.000
_cell.length_c   1.000
_cell.angle_alpha   90.00
_cell.angle_beta   90.00
_cell.angle_gamma   90.00
#
_symmetry.space_group_name_H-M   'P 1'
#
loop_
_entity.id
_entity.type
_entity.pdbx_description
1 polymer ?
#
loop_
_entity_poly.entity_id
_entity_poly.type
_entity_poly.pdbx_seq_one_letter_code
_entity_poly.pdbx_strand_id
1 'polypeptide(L)' 'MSTRRRRCPECRREIAVVAGRFARHDPPGARESGELVSCPGSRRYAELGAAQPSLDGYVVPEFPGQLSLFQLPSSS' A
#
# COMPACT_ATOMS: atom_id res chain seq x y z
N MET A 1 13.04 -5.86 -3.45
CA MET A 1 12.13 -6.95 -3.02
C MET A 1 10.85 -6.86 -3.84
N SER A 2 10.44 -7.95 -4.50
CA SER A 2 9.15 -8.00 -5.20
C SER A 2 8.05 -8.32 -4.20
N THR A 3 7.16 -7.36 -3.90
CA THR A 3 5.95 -7.62 -3.12
C THR A 3 5.15 -8.71 -3.82
N ARG A 4 4.86 -9.82 -3.12
CA ARG A 4 4.00 -10.88 -3.66
C ARG A 4 2.64 -10.29 -4.03
N ARG A 5 2.31 -10.30 -5.33
CA ARG A 5 0.99 -9.93 -5.85
C ARG A 5 0.00 -11.07 -5.63
N ARG A 6 -1.26 -10.74 -5.47
CA ARG A 6 -2.38 -11.70 -5.32
C ARG A 6 -3.53 -11.26 -6.21
N ARG A 7 -4.35 -12.20 -6.66
CA ARG A 7 -5.60 -11.87 -7.35
C ARG A 7 -6.61 -11.35 -6.34
N CYS A 8 -7.21 -10.19 -6.62
CA CYS A 8 -8.34 -9.68 -5.85
C CYS A 8 -9.50 -10.70 -5.93
N PRO A 9 -10.12 -11.10 -4.81
CA PRO A 9 -11.22 -12.06 -4.83
C PRO A 9 -12.50 -11.50 -5.48
N GLU A 10 -12.60 -10.18 -5.64
CA GLU A 10 -13.77 -9.51 -6.25
C GLU A 10 -13.57 -9.32 -7.76
N CYS A 11 -12.50 -8.64 -8.17
CA CYS A 11 -12.31 -8.22 -9.56
C CYS A 11 -11.22 -9.01 -10.31
N ARG A 12 -10.57 -9.97 -9.64
CA ARG A 12 -9.51 -10.85 -10.17
C ARG A 12 -8.23 -10.16 -10.66
N ARG A 13 -8.14 -8.84 -10.56
CA ARG A 13 -6.92 -8.07 -10.89
C ARG A 13 -5.75 -8.49 -9.98
N GLU A 14 -4.52 -8.45 -10.51
CA GLU A 14 -3.32 -8.67 -9.71
C GLU A 14 -2.95 -7.42 -8.91
N ILE A 15 -3.02 -7.53 -7.57
CA ILE A 15 -2.85 -6.42 -6.64
C ILE A 15 -1.73 -6.74 -5.65
N ALA A 16 -1.01 -5.70 -5.21
CA ALA A 16 -0.11 -5.80 -4.08
C ALA A 16 -0.89 -6.04 -2.78
N VAL A 17 -0.29 -6.80 -1.85
CA VAL A 17 -0.77 -6.90 -0.47
C VAL A 17 0.17 -6.11 0.42
N VAL A 18 -0.36 -5.20 1.24
CA VAL A 18 0.40 -4.34 2.15
C VAL A 18 -0.19 -4.49 3.55
N ALA A 19 0.64 -4.81 4.54
CA ALA A 19 0.21 -5.04 5.93
C ALA A 19 -1.01 -5.98 6.05
N GLY A 20 -1.03 -7.05 5.25
CA GLY A 20 -2.12 -8.04 5.26
C GLY A 20 -3.43 -7.60 4.57
N ARG A 21 -3.45 -6.45 3.89
CA ARG A 21 -4.63 -5.94 3.15
C ARG A 21 -4.37 -5.82 1.66
N PHE A 22 -5.38 -6.04 0.83
CA PHE A 22 -5.29 -5.73 -0.60
C PHE A 22 -5.14 -4.22 -0.79
N ALA A 23 -4.17 -3.79 -1.61
CA ALA A 23 -4.02 -2.37 -1.92
C ALA A 23 -5.28 -1.81 -2.62
N ARG A 24 -5.55 -0.51 -2.43
CA ARG A 24 -6.64 0.16 -3.13
C ARG A 24 -6.42 0.10 -4.63
N HIS A 25 -7.48 -0.26 -5.34
CA HIS A 25 -7.46 -0.37 -6.80
C HIS A 25 -8.85 -0.20 -7.36
N ASP A 26 -8.90 0.15 -8.64
CA ASP A 26 -10.14 0.20 -9.41
C ASP A 26 -10.40 -1.17 -10.07
N PRO A 27 -11.66 -1.58 -10.25
CA PRO A 27 -11.99 -2.75 -11.05
C PRO A 27 -11.57 -2.53 -12.52
N PRO A 28 -11.40 -3.60 -13.31
CA PRO A 28 -11.20 -3.47 -14.75
C PRO A 28 -12.37 -2.69 -15.38
N GLY A 29 -12.10 -1.88 -16.41
CA GLY A 29 -13.09 -1.03 -17.08
C GLY A 29 -13.34 0.34 -16.44
N ALA A 30 -13.17 0.51 -15.12
CA ALA A 30 -13.43 1.79 -14.45
C ALA A 30 -12.54 2.95 -14.97
N ARG A 31 -11.31 2.64 -15.38
CA ARG A 31 -10.40 3.65 -15.95
C ARG A 31 -10.76 4.10 -17.35
N GLU A 32 -11.54 3.31 -18.09
CA GLU A 32 -11.96 3.64 -19.45
C GLU A 32 -13.08 4.69 -19.45
N SER A 33 -13.93 4.69 -18.41
CA SER A 33 -14.94 5.72 -18.18
C SER A 33 -14.40 6.97 -17.49
N GLY A 34 -13.12 7.00 -17.12
CA GLY A 34 -12.53 8.09 -16.32
C GLY A 34 -12.98 8.11 -14.86
N GLU A 35 -13.66 7.06 -14.39
CA GLU A 35 -14.22 7.00 -13.04
C GLU A 35 -13.26 6.29 -12.07
N LEU A 36 -12.91 6.95 -10.97
CA LEU A 36 -12.06 6.37 -9.92
C LEU A 36 -12.94 5.67 -8.87
N VAL A 37 -13.37 4.45 -9.19
CA VAL A 37 -14.20 3.63 -8.30
C VAL A 37 -13.33 2.64 -7.54
N SER A 38 -13.28 2.76 -6.21
CA SER A 38 -12.57 1.78 -5.40
C SER A 38 -13.27 0.42 -5.44
N CYS A 39 -12.56 -0.62 -5.90
CA CYS A 39 -13.05 -1.99 -5.88
C CYS A 39 -13.40 -2.41 -4.44
N PRO A 40 -14.55 -3.06 -4.18
CA PRO A 40 -14.92 -3.53 -2.84
C PRO A 40 -13.84 -4.37 -2.14
N GLY A 41 -13.05 -5.10 -2.93
CA GLY A 41 -11.95 -5.95 -2.44
C GLY A 41 -10.80 -5.17 -1.82
N SER A 42 -10.68 -3.87 -2.10
CA SER A 42 -9.69 -2.96 -1.50
C SER A 42 -9.79 -2.85 0.03
N ARG A 43 -10.93 -3.24 0.62
CA ARG A 43 -11.16 -3.22 2.07
C ARG A 43 -10.98 -4.59 2.73
N ARG A 44 -10.75 -5.65 1.95
CA ARG A 44 -10.62 -7.00 2.48
C ARG A 44 -9.20 -7.26 2.98
N TYR A 45 -9.11 -8.06 4.03
CA TYR A 45 -7.86 -8.68 4.42
C TYR A 45 -7.51 -9.78 3.41
N ALA A 46 -6.24 -9.88 3.06
CA ALA A 46 -5.74 -11.05 2.37
C ALA A 46 -5.60 -12.17 3.40
N GLU A 47 -6.00 -13.40 3.07
CA GLU A 47 -5.73 -14.54 3.94
C GLU A 47 -4.23 -14.58 4.27
N LEU A 48 -3.94 -14.56 5.58
CA LEU A 48 -2.61 -14.43 6.17
C LEU A 48 -1.81 -15.73 5.98
N GLY A 49 -1.44 -16.04 4.74
CA GLY A 49 -0.58 -17.18 4.41
C GLY A 49 0.92 -16.83 4.37
N ALA A 50 1.28 -15.57 4.57
CA ALA A 50 2.67 -15.13 4.71
C ALA A 50 2.67 -13.84 5.52
N ALA A 51 3.23 -13.88 6.74
CA ALA A 51 3.59 -12.65 7.43
C ALA A 51 4.46 -11.82 6.48
N GLN A 52 4.08 -10.56 6.26
CA GLN A 52 5.00 -9.62 5.63
C GLN A 52 6.26 -9.58 6.50
N PRO A 53 7.47 -9.56 5.91
CA PRO A 53 8.67 -9.36 6.70
C PRO A 53 8.53 -8.05 7.48
N SER A 54 8.81 -8.09 8.78
CA SER A 54 8.75 -6.90 9.60
C SER A 54 9.87 -5.94 9.21
N LEU A 55 9.67 -4.66 9.50
CA LEU A 55 10.69 -3.62 9.32
C LEU A 55 11.58 -3.49 10.57
N ASP A 56 11.51 -4.44 11.51
CA ASP A 56 12.33 -4.40 12.71
C ASP A 56 13.82 -4.46 12.34
N GLY A 57 14.59 -3.49 12.82
CA GLY A 57 16.01 -3.34 12.47
C GLY A 57 16.28 -2.71 11.10
N TYR A 58 15.24 -2.28 10.36
CA TYR A 58 15.45 -1.48 9.14
C TYR A 58 15.97 -0.08 9.51
N VAL A 59 17.22 0.19 9.17
CA VAL A 59 17.83 1.52 9.31
C VAL A 59 17.44 2.35 8.08
N VAL A 60 16.76 3.47 8.31
CA VAL A 60 16.49 4.45 7.26
C VAL A 60 17.83 5.08 6.83
N PRO A 61 18.24 4.99 5.56
CA PRO A 61 19.47 5.62 5.10
C PRO A 61 19.42 7.14 5.27
N GLU A 62 20.54 7.75 5.62
CA GLU A 62 20.69 9.20 5.53
C GLU A 62 20.60 9.64 4.06
N PHE A 63 19.52 10.32 3.70
CA PHE A 63 19.39 10.97 2.40
C PHE A 63 19.72 12.46 2.59
N PRO A 64 20.81 12.98 1.99
CA PRO A 64 21.32 14.34 2.22
C PRO A 64 20.41 15.48 1.72
N GLY A 65 19.10 15.23 1.51
CA GLY A 65 18.12 16.21 1.07
C GLY A 65 16.73 16.09 1.70
N GLN A 66 16.53 15.22 2.70
CA GLN A 66 15.24 15.12 3.36
C GLN A 66 15.11 16.15 4.50
N LEU A 67 14.37 17.24 4.25
CA LEU A 67 14.01 18.21 5.29
C LEU A 67 13.05 17.57 6.31
N SER A 68 13.21 17.91 7.59
CA SER A 68 12.31 17.44 8.64
C SER A 68 10.89 17.97 8.40
N LEU A 69 9.89 17.09 8.31
CA LEU A 69 8.49 17.44 8.03
C LEU A 69 7.81 18.22 9.16
N PHE A 70 8.41 18.22 10.35
CA PHE A 70 7.90 18.92 11.52
C PHE A 70 9.02 19.71 12.16
N GLN A 71 9.16 20.98 11.77
CA GLN A 71 9.84 21.96 12.60
C GLN A 71 8.83 22.42 13.66
N LEU A 72 8.97 21.95 14.91
CA LEU A 72 8.24 22.54 16.02
C LEU A 72 8.74 23.98 16.19
N PRO A 73 7.86 24.99 16.38
CA PRO A 73 8.32 26.33 16.71
C PRO A 73 8.96 26.29 18.10
N SER A 74 10.23 26.69 18.19
CA SER A 74 10.89 26.96 19.46
C SER A 74 10.04 27.96 20.24
N SER A 75 9.44 27.51 21.33
CA SER A 75 8.77 28.41 22.27
C SER A 75 9.86 29.28 22.92
N SER A 76 9.75 30.59 22.75
CA SER A 76 10.52 31.58 23.52
C SER A 76 9.91 31.77 24.89
#